data_AF-A0A7C7PVJ9-F1
#
_entry.id   AF-A0A7C7PVJ9-F1
#
_cell.length_a   1.000
_cell.length_b   1.000
_cell.length_c   1.000
_cell.angle_alpha   90.00
_cell.angle_beta   90.00
_cell.angle_gamma   90.00
#
_symmetry.space_group_name_H-M   'P 1'
#
loop_
_entity.id
_entity.type
_entity.pdbx_description
1 polymer ?
#
loop_
_entity_poly.entity_id
_entity_poly.type
_entity_poly.pdbx_seq_one_letter_code
_entity_poly.pdbx_strand_id
1 'polypeptide(L)'
;MSNPNYGGVLGGVGIAKKIQGKGYAEQKRLAKQIALGDLAKQIEVVVETELTKIEINIDTETLQYYKKRFSSLSKQEVRSMLIKNAVIEDEWVDPKTGDLYVWVVIK
;
A
#
# COMPACT_ATOMS: atom_id res chain seq x y z
N MET A 1 -1.17 10.08 -12.23
CA MET A 1 -0.82 9.04 -11.25
C MET A 1 -0.60 9.73 -9.93
N SER A 2 -1.55 9.58 -9.01
CA SER A 2 -1.45 10.10 -7.65
C SER A 2 -0.39 9.27 -6.93
N ASN A 3 0.71 9.90 -6.53
CA ASN A 3 1.76 9.25 -5.74
C ASN A 3 1.13 8.64 -4.48
N PRO A 4 1.20 7.32 -4.23
CA PRO A 4 0.56 6.71 -3.06
C PRO A 4 1.31 6.97 -1.75
N ASN A 5 2.50 7.56 -1.83
CA ASN A 5 3.34 7.95 -0.69
C ASN A 5 3.30 9.46 -0.50
N TYR A 6 2.16 9.97 -0.04
CA TYR A 6 1.92 11.39 0.18
C TYR A 6 1.47 11.63 1.62
N GLY A 7 1.68 12.84 2.13
CA GLY A 7 1.31 13.17 3.51
C GLY A 7 2.16 12.49 4.58
N GLY A 8 3.41 12.11 4.25
CA GLY A 8 4.35 11.52 5.19
C GLY A 8 4.09 10.06 5.55
N VAL A 9 3.32 9.34 4.72
CA VAL A 9 3.01 7.92 4.92
C VAL A 9 3.44 7.09 3.72
N LEU A 10 3.70 5.81 3.99
CA LEU A 10 3.92 4.80 2.96
C LEU A 10 2.59 4.12 2.66
N GLY A 11 2.17 4.16 1.40
CA GLY A 11 0.83 3.74 0.98
C GLY A 11 0.85 2.86 -0.25
N GLY A 12 -0.13 1.96 -0.35
CA GLY A 12 -0.33 1.07 -1.49
C GLY A 12 -1.68 1.30 -2.14
N VAL A 13 -1.77 1.10 -3.45
CA VAL A 13 -3.01 1.26 -4.20
C VAL A 13 -3.46 -0.07 -4.79
N GLY A 14 -4.74 -0.37 -4.58
CA GLY A 14 -5.38 -1.55 -5.16
C GLY A 14 -6.59 -1.17 -5.98
N ILE A 15 -6.71 -1.80 -7.15
CA ILE A 15 -7.83 -1.58 -8.07
C ILE A 15 -8.53 -2.91 -8.28
N ALA A 16 -9.83 -2.96 -7.95
CA ALA A 16 -10.67 -4.12 -8.23
C ALA A 16 -11.77 -3.75 -9.21
N LYS A 17 -11.84 -4.51 -10.31
CA LYS A 17 -12.92 -4.35 -11.28
C LYS A 17 -14.27 -4.69 -10.67
N LYS A 18 -15.33 -4.10 -11.22
CA LYS A 18 -16.70 -4.52 -10.89
C LYS A 18 -16.89 -6.00 -11.27
N ILE A 19 -17.24 -6.84 -10.29
CA ILE A 19 -17.46 -8.27 -10.51
C ILE A 19 -18.96 -8.52 -10.64
N GLN A 20 -19.40 -9.02 -11.79
CA GLN A 20 -20.82 -9.32 -12.04
C GLN A 20 -21.32 -10.38 -11.04
N GLY A 21 -22.46 -10.10 -10.40
CA GLY A 21 -23.06 -11.00 -9.40
C GLY A 21 -22.37 -10.98 -8.02
N LYS A 22 -21.37 -10.13 -7.79
CA LYS A 22 -20.78 -9.88 -6.46
C LYS A 22 -21.07 -8.44 -6.01
N GLY A 23 -21.24 -8.26 -4.71
CA GLY A 23 -21.49 -6.95 -4.11
C GLY A 23 -20.21 -6.14 -3.85
N TYR A 24 -20.40 -4.86 -3.52
CA TYR A 24 -19.34 -3.91 -3.18
C TYR A 24 -18.34 -4.44 -2.12
N ALA A 25 -18.83 -5.16 -1.11
CA ALA A 25 -17.99 -5.70 -0.04
C ALA A 25 -16.90 -6.65 -0.57
N GLU A 26 -17.22 -7.48 -1.57
CA GLU A 26 -16.26 -8.42 -2.15
C GLU A 26 -15.26 -7.71 -3.06
N GLN A 27 -15.74 -6.71 -3.82
CA GLN A 27 -14.88 -5.84 -4.62
C GLN A 27 -13.89 -5.07 -3.73
N LYS A 28 -14.35 -4.55 -2.58
CA LYS A 28 -13.53 -3.86 -1.58
C LYS A 28 -12.52 -4.80 -0.94
N ARG A 29 -12.90 -6.04 -0.63
CA ARG A 29 -11.98 -7.06 -0.12
C ARG A 29 -10.85 -7.34 -1.11
N LEU A 30 -11.17 -7.49 -2.40
CA LEU A 30 -10.19 -7.70 -3.45
C LEU A 30 -9.27 -6.48 -3.63
N ALA A 31 -9.84 -5.27 -3.72
CA ALA A 31 -9.06 -4.05 -3.85
C ALA A 31 -8.09 -3.86 -2.67
N LYS A 32 -8.56 -4.11 -1.44
CA LYS A 32 -7.71 -4.08 -0.24
C LYS A 32 -6.57 -5.09 -0.34
N GLN A 33 -6.82 -6.33 -0.76
CA GLN A 33 -5.77 -7.33 -0.90
C GLN A 33 -4.70 -6.94 -1.92
N ILE A 34 -5.11 -6.34 -3.04
CA ILE A 34 -4.20 -5.82 -4.06
C ILE A 34 -3.38 -4.66 -3.48
N ALA A 35 -4.02 -3.73 -2.78
CA ALA A 35 -3.37 -2.58 -2.15
C ALA A 35 -2.34 -3.00 -1.10
N LEU A 36 -2.65 -4.02 -0.28
CA LEU A 36 -1.72 -4.60 0.68
C LEU A 36 -0.51 -5.27 0.00
N GLY A 37 -0.73 -5.93 -1.14
CA GLY A 37 0.35 -6.52 -1.92
C GLY A 37 1.28 -5.46 -2.53
N ASP A 38 0.72 -4.35 -3.02
CA ASP A 38 1.49 -3.20 -3.50
C ASP A 38 2.31 -2.56 -2.38
N LEU A 39 1.68 -2.29 -1.24
CA LEU A 39 2.34 -1.75 -0.05
C LEU A 39 3.48 -2.65 0.44
N ALA A 40 3.29 -3.98 0.42
CA ALA A 40 4.32 -4.94 0.80
C ALA A 40 5.56 -4.85 -0.10
N LYS A 41 5.37 -4.75 -1.42
CA LYS A 41 6.47 -4.58 -2.37
C LYS A 41 7.25 -3.30 -2.10
N GLN A 42 6.56 -2.20 -1.81
CA GLN A 42 7.21 -0.94 -1.50
C GLN A 42 8.07 -1.04 -0.23
N ILE A 43 7.61 -1.72 0.81
CA ILE A 43 8.42 -1.95 2.02
C ILE A 43 9.59 -2.88 1.75
N GLU A 44 9.39 -3.96 0.98
CA GLU A 44 10.49 -4.85 0.58
C GLU A 44 11.60 -4.04 -0.09
N VAL A 45 11.26 -3.12 -0.99
CA VAL A 45 12.22 -2.19 -1.60
C VAL A 45 12.89 -1.29 -0.54
N VAL A 46 12.15 -0.72 0.41
CA VAL A 46 12.71 0.11 1.50
C VAL A 46 13.70 -0.67 2.37
N VAL A 47 13.42 -1.95 2.65
CA VAL A 47 14.23 -2.82 3.51
C VAL A 47 15.46 -3.35 2.78
N GLU A 48 15.31 -3.83 1.54
CA GLU A 48 16.38 -4.50 0.80
C GLU A 48 17.40 -3.53 0.19
N THR A 49 17.01 -2.28 -0.09
CA THR A 49 17.92 -1.31 -0.70
C THR A 49 18.82 -0.62 0.32
N GLU A 50 19.96 -1.24 0.61
CA GLU A 50 21.16 -0.50 0.99
C GLU A 50 21.59 0.36 -0.21
N LEU A 51 21.59 1.68 -0.02
CA LEU A 51 22.29 2.68 -0.85
C LEU A 51 22.32 2.38 -2.35
N THR A 52 21.35 2.90 -3.11
CA THR A 52 21.50 3.69 -4.37
C THR A 52 20.19 3.64 -5.17
N LYS A 53 19.57 4.81 -5.38
CA LYS A 53 18.36 5.05 -6.20
C LYS A 53 17.11 4.22 -5.85
N ILE A 54 16.37 4.71 -4.87
CA ILE A 54 15.00 4.29 -4.63
C ILE A 54 14.09 5.04 -5.61
N GLU A 55 13.41 4.32 -6.51
CA GLU A 55 12.33 4.85 -7.38
C GLU A 55 10.98 4.95 -6.64
N ILE A 56 11.00 4.96 -5.31
CA ILE A 56 9.81 5.27 -4.51
C ILE A 56 9.76 6.79 -4.39
N ASN A 57 8.73 7.39 -4.98
CA ASN A 57 8.46 8.82 -4.85
C ASN A 57 7.97 9.12 -3.43
N ILE A 58 8.87 9.18 -2.46
CA ILE A 58 8.59 9.45 -1.06
C ILE A 58 9.63 10.43 -0.53
N ASP A 59 9.24 11.31 0.39
CA ASP A 59 10.18 12.24 0.98
C ASP A 59 11.24 11.52 1.83
N THR A 60 12.40 12.16 1.99
CA THR A 60 13.55 11.53 2.67
C THR A 60 13.29 11.25 4.14
N GLU A 61 12.50 12.08 4.84
CA GLU A 61 12.21 11.88 6.26
C GLU A 61 11.36 10.63 6.47
N THR A 62 10.29 10.50 5.69
CA THR A 62 9.41 9.33 5.70
C THR A 62 10.18 8.05 5.33
N LEU A 63 11.05 8.13 4.32
CA LEU A 63 11.92 7.01 3.95
C LEU A 63 12.81 6.58 5.13
N GLN A 64 13.49 7.52 5.78
CA GLN A 64 14.37 7.21 6.90
C GLN A 64 13.61 6.65 8.10
N TYR A 65 12.43 7.19 8.38
CA TYR A 65 11.53 6.67 9.41
C TYR A 65 11.19 5.20 9.17
N TYR A 66 10.71 4.85 7.97
CA TYR A 66 10.34 3.47 7.66
C TYR A 66 11.57 2.55 7.54
N LYS A 67 12.71 3.02 7.02
CA LYS A 67 13.97 2.26 7.05
C LYS A 67 14.34 1.85 8.47
N LYS A 68 14.34 2.80 9.41
CA LYS A 68 14.60 2.52 10.82
C LYS A 68 13.54 1.61 11.44
N ARG A 69 12.26 1.78 11.08
CA ARG A 69 11.14 0.98 11.58
C ARG A 69 11.24 -0.48 11.12
N PHE A 70 11.77 -0.75 9.93
CA PHE A 70 11.83 -2.08 9.33
C PHE A 70 13.22 -2.74 9.34
N SER A 71 14.30 -2.01 9.62
CA SER A 71 15.68 -2.51 9.52
C SER A 71 15.98 -3.72 10.42
N SER A 72 15.22 -3.90 11.50
CA SER A 72 15.38 -5.01 12.43
C SER A 72 14.37 -6.14 12.22
N LEU A 73 13.48 -6.04 11.22
CA LEU A 73 12.39 -6.98 11.01
C LEU A 73 12.69 -7.91 9.84
N SER A 74 12.43 -9.20 10.04
CA SER A 74 12.39 -10.18 8.95
C SER A 74 11.21 -9.91 8.01
N LYS A 75 11.28 -10.44 6.78
CA LYS A 75 10.17 -10.36 5.80
C LYS A 75 8.83 -10.84 6.37
N GLN A 76 8.86 -11.86 7.24
CA GLN A 76 7.65 -12.41 7.85
C GLN A 76 7.07 -11.47 8.92
N GLU A 77 7.92 -10.78 9.69
CA GLU A 77 7.50 -9.77 10.66
C GLU A 77 6.95 -8.53 9.96
N VAL A 78 7.56 -8.09 8.85
CA VAL A 78 7.04 -7.01 8.00
C VAL A 78 5.63 -7.36 7.50
N ARG A 79 5.43 -8.56 6.95
CA ARG A 79 4.09 -9.03 6.52
C ARG A 79 3.09 -9.07 7.67
N SER A 80 3.51 -9.53 8.84
CA SER A 80 2.65 -9.57 10.03
C SER A 80 2.27 -8.17 10.50
N MET A 81 3.19 -7.21 10.42
CA MET A 81 2.95 -5.80 10.74
C MET A 81 1.97 -5.17 9.74
N LEU A 82 2.13 -5.45 8.45
CA LEU A 82 1.22 -4.97 7.41
C LEU A 82 -0.22 -5.39 7.65
N ILE A 83 -0.44 -6.66 8.00
CA ILE A 83 -1.77 -7.20 8.28
C ILE A 83 -2.42 -6.47 9.48
N LYS A 84 -1.62 -6.05 10.46
CA LYS A 84 -2.11 -5.41 11.69
C LYS A 84 -2.31 -3.90 11.55
N ASN A 85 -1.41 -3.23 10.84
CA ASN A 85 -1.30 -1.76 10.89
C ASN A 85 -1.73 -1.07 9.59
N ALA A 86 -1.99 -1.82 8.52
CA ALA A 86 -2.48 -1.23 7.28
C ALA A 86 -3.98 -0.96 7.35
N VAL A 87 -4.36 0.30 7.15
CA VAL A 87 -5.75 0.77 7.13
C VAL A 87 -6.12 1.30 5.75
N ILE A 88 -7.38 1.19 5.37
CA ILE A 88 -7.90 1.90 4.19
C ILE A 88 -8.04 3.36 4.60
N GLU A 89 -7.30 4.24 3.93
CA GLU A 89 -7.36 5.68 4.19
C GLU A 89 -8.38 6.35 3.28
N ASP A 90 -8.49 5.89 2.03
CA ASP A 90 -9.45 6.41 1.06
C ASP A 90 -9.93 5.34 0.08
N GLU A 91 -11.13 5.53 -0.46
CA GLU A 91 -11.71 4.69 -1.50
C GLU A 91 -12.52 5.50 -2.51
N TRP A 92 -12.39 5.13 -3.78
CA TRP A 92 -13.06 5.81 -4.88
C TRP A 92 -13.56 4.81 -5.92
N VAL A 93 -14.79 5.00 -6.40
CA VAL A 93 -15.36 4.20 -7.47
C VAL A 93 -15.36 5.02 -8.75
N ASP A 94 -14.76 4.49 -9.82
CA ASP A 94 -14.84 5.10 -11.13
C ASP A 94 -16.29 5.03 -11.65
N PRO A 95 -16.96 6.18 -11.90
CA PRO A 95 -18.36 6.20 -12.32
C PRO A 95 -18.57 5.64 -13.73
N LYS A 96 -17.53 5.55 -14.55
CA LYS A 96 -17.60 5.03 -15.93
C LYS A 96 -17.46 3.51 -15.97
N THR A 97 -16.52 2.95 -15.21
CA THR A 97 -16.18 1.52 -15.25
C THR A 97 -16.80 0.74 -14.10
N GLY A 98 -17.08 1.41 -12.97
CA GLY A 98 -17.46 0.78 -11.71
C GLY A 98 -16.27 0.16 -10.97
N ASP A 99 -15.03 0.43 -11.41
CA ASP A 99 -13.82 -0.07 -10.75
C ASP A 99 -13.61 0.65 -9.42
N LEU A 100 -13.25 -0.12 -8.39
CA LEU A 100 -13.01 0.39 -7.04
C LEU A 100 -11.51 0.52 -6.82
N TYR A 101 -11.10 1.73 -6.47
CA TYR A 101 -9.76 2.12 -6.09
C TYR A 101 -9.74 2.21 -4.57
N VAL A 102 -8.75 1.57 -3.95
CA VAL A 102 -8.52 1.60 -2.51
C VAL A 102 -7.09 2.04 -2.26
N TRP A 103 -6.91 3.03 -1.39
CA TRP A 103 -5.61 3.45 -0.89
C TRP A 103 -5.45 2.97 0.55
N VAL A 104 -4.40 2.18 0.80
CA VAL A 104 -4.05 1.72 2.13
C VAL A 104 -2.77 2.38 2.61
N VAL A 105 -2.68 2.66 3.90
CA VAL A 105 -1.51 3.28 4.53
C VAL A 105 -1.12 2.54 5.80
N ILE A 106 0.13 2.64 6.20
CA ILE A 106 0.62 2.13 7.49
C ILE A 106 0.57 3.26 8.51
N LYS A 107 -0.20 3.04 9.59
CA LYS A 107 -0.15 3.89 10.80
C LYS A 107 0.73 3.20 11.86
#